data_AF-A0A923ZPD6-F1
#
_entry.id   AF-A0A923ZPD6-F1
#
_cell.length_a   1.000
_cell.length_b   1.000
_cell.length_c   1.000
_cell.angle_alpha   90.00
_cell.angle_beta   90.00
_cell.angle_gamma   90.00
#
_symmetry.space_group_name_H-M   'P 1'
#
loop_
_entity.id
_entity.type
_entity.pdbx_description
1 polymer ?
#
loop_
_entity_poly.entity_id
_entity_poly.type
_entity_poly.pdbx_seq_one_letter_code
_entity_poly.pdbx_strand_id
1 'polypeptide(L)'
;SGIGSVALGSYVSTNAKNGSMIFGDSSTTTATTASTTNQMTMRFAGGYRLFSNAGLTAGVTLAAGAGAWASVSDRRKKENFKSLIIEEILLKIKNMPVTEWNYKSQDITNHHIGPMAQDFYAAFKLSGFGNDTTITTSDIDGVNMIAIQALEVRTTQLKLAQNELITKTNDLEKLRAEVENFKKENAEFKNKLMKLENALIEIQQPKMSAAIGNNK
;
A
#
# COMPACT_ATOMS: atom_id res chain seq x y z
N SER A 1 -51.03 -12.40 -3.91
CA SER A 1 -49.96 -11.39 -3.74
C SER A 1 -50.42 -10.28 -2.82
N GLY A 2 -49.51 -9.46 -2.29
CA GLY A 2 -49.87 -8.24 -1.54
C GLY A 2 -50.32 -7.10 -2.45
N ILE A 3 -50.76 -5.99 -1.87
CA ILE A 3 -51.15 -4.77 -2.60
C ILE A 3 -49.91 -4.15 -3.23
N GLY A 4 -49.99 -3.78 -4.51
CA GLY A 4 -48.88 -3.18 -5.25
C GLY A 4 -47.71 -4.13 -5.50
N SER A 5 -47.96 -5.44 -5.54
CA SER A 5 -46.92 -6.47 -5.60
C SER A 5 -47.00 -7.31 -6.87
N VAL A 6 -45.86 -7.76 -7.39
CA VAL A 6 -45.75 -8.61 -8.57
C VAL A 6 -44.98 -9.89 -8.22
N ALA A 7 -45.50 -11.04 -8.66
CA ALA A 7 -44.76 -12.30 -8.70
C ALA A 7 -44.75 -12.81 -10.14
N LEU A 8 -43.55 -13.01 -10.69
CA LEU A 8 -43.36 -13.48 -12.06
C LEU A 8 -42.33 -14.62 -12.11
N GLY A 9 -42.69 -15.71 -12.80
CA GLY A 9 -41.82 -16.89 -12.96
C GLY A 9 -42.28 -18.10 -12.16
N SER A 10 -41.39 -19.05 -11.94
CA SER A 10 -41.72 -20.34 -11.31
C SER A 10 -41.36 -20.37 -9.83
N TYR A 11 -42.25 -20.97 -9.02
CA TYR A 11 -42.06 -21.18 -7.57
C TYR A 11 -41.66 -19.91 -6.82
N VAL A 12 -42.33 -18.79 -7.13
CA VAL A 12 -42.16 -17.51 -6.44
C VAL A 12 -43.48 -17.00 -5.88
N SER A 13 -43.44 -16.33 -4.74
CA SER A 13 -44.60 -15.70 -4.14
C SER A 13 -44.22 -14.43 -3.40
N THR A 14 -45.05 -13.38 -3.53
CA THR A 14 -44.87 -12.15 -2.73
C THR A 14 -45.25 -12.37 -1.27
N ASN A 15 -45.75 -13.55 -0.88
CA ASN A 15 -46.08 -13.92 0.50
C ASN A 15 -46.97 -12.89 1.23
N ALA A 16 -47.98 -12.39 0.52
CA ALA A 16 -48.88 -11.31 0.97
C ALA A 16 -48.19 -10.01 1.44
N LYS A 17 -46.90 -9.82 1.15
CA LYS A 17 -46.18 -8.57 1.43
C LYS A 17 -46.52 -7.52 0.38
N ASN A 18 -46.93 -6.35 0.85
CA ASN A 18 -47.26 -5.19 0.03
C ASN A 18 -45.99 -4.56 -0.56
N GLY A 19 -46.10 -4.04 -1.79
CA GLY A 19 -45.01 -3.39 -2.51
C GLY A 19 -43.86 -4.31 -2.91
N SER A 20 -44.01 -5.63 -2.81
CA SER A 20 -42.93 -6.59 -3.05
C SER A 20 -42.94 -7.10 -4.49
N MET A 21 -41.76 -7.12 -5.12
CA MET A 21 -41.57 -7.57 -6.50
C MET A 21 -40.67 -8.80 -6.50
N ILE A 22 -41.17 -9.94 -6.98
CA ILE A 22 -40.38 -11.19 -7.03
C ILE A 22 -40.34 -11.81 -8.43
N PHE A 23 -39.12 -12.10 -8.89
CA PHE A 23 -38.85 -12.69 -10.20
C PHE A 23 -38.04 -13.98 -10.03
N GLY A 24 -38.49 -15.09 -10.62
CA GLY A 24 -37.84 -16.40 -10.51
C GLY A 24 -37.67 -17.12 -11.84
N ASP A 25 -36.56 -17.84 -12.00
CA ASP A 25 -36.37 -18.79 -13.10
C ASP A 25 -37.08 -20.14 -12.83
N SER A 26 -36.90 -21.12 -13.72
CA SER A 26 -37.48 -22.47 -13.60
C SER A 26 -36.53 -23.52 -13.03
N SER A 27 -35.49 -23.13 -12.28
CA SER A 27 -34.41 -24.04 -11.84
C SER A 27 -34.68 -24.83 -10.56
N THR A 28 -35.81 -24.62 -9.89
CA THR A 28 -36.15 -25.29 -8.63
C THR A 28 -37.66 -25.48 -8.48
N THR A 29 -38.04 -26.41 -7.60
CA THR A 29 -39.42 -26.61 -7.13
C THR A 29 -39.66 -26.07 -5.72
N THR A 30 -38.63 -25.52 -5.07
CA THR A 30 -38.77 -24.91 -3.75
C THR A 30 -39.24 -23.46 -3.88
N ALA A 31 -40.33 -23.13 -3.19
CA ALA A 31 -40.88 -21.78 -3.22
C ALA A 31 -39.92 -20.75 -2.62
N THR A 32 -39.66 -19.67 -3.36
CA THR A 32 -38.97 -18.48 -2.86
C THR A 32 -39.99 -17.40 -2.54
N THR A 33 -39.90 -16.82 -1.35
CA THR A 33 -40.91 -15.87 -0.86
C THR A 33 -40.28 -14.53 -0.51
N ALA A 34 -41.04 -13.45 -0.68
CA ALA A 34 -40.64 -12.14 -0.15
C ALA A 34 -40.56 -12.23 1.39
N SER A 35 -39.47 -11.73 1.98
CA SER A 35 -39.25 -11.76 3.42
C SER A 35 -39.81 -10.52 4.12
N THR A 36 -39.93 -9.40 3.41
CA THR A 36 -40.48 -8.15 3.93
C THR A 36 -41.28 -7.38 2.87
N THR A 37 -42.01 -6.34 3.30
CA THR A 37 -42.71 -5.39 2.42
C THR A 37 -41.74 -4.48 1.70
N ASN A 38 -42.12 -3.97 0.52
CA ASN A 38 -41.32 -3.06 -0.30
C ASN A 38 -39.93 -3.63 -0.68
N GLN A 39 -39.88 -4.93 -0.96
CA GLN A 39 -38.64 -5.64 -1.29
C GLN A 39 -38.67 -6.15 -2.73
N MET A 40 -37.53 -6.05 -3.41
CA MET A 40 -37.29 -6.78 -4.66
C MET A 40 -36.47 -8.05 -4.38
N THR A 41 -36.99 -9.20 -4.82
CA THR A 41 -36.30 -10.49 -4.74
C THR A 41 -36.14 -11.06 -6.14
N MET A 42 -34.93 -11.45 -6.52
CA MET A 42 -34.68 -12.16 -7.77
C MET A 42 -34.00 -13.49 -7.48
N ARG A 43 -34.44 -14.57 -8.14
CA ARG A 43 -33.82 -15.90 -8.06
C ARG A 43 -33.60 -16.47 -9.46
N PHE A 44 -32.37 -16.33 -9.93
CA PHE A 44 -31.90 -16.89 -11.21
C PHE A 44 -30.65 -17.73 -10.97
N ALA A 45 -30.79 -19.06 -10.96
CA ALA A 45 -29.70 -19.98 -10.66
C ALA A 45 -28.62 -19.97 -11.74
N GLY A 46 -28.95 -19.57 -12.97
CA GLY A 46 -27.99 -19.33 -14.04
C GLY A 46 -27.13 -18.08 -13.85
N GLY A 47 -27.40 -17.26 -12.82
CA GLY A 47 -26.72 -16.00 -12.56
C GLY A 47 -27.46 -14.78 -13.11
N TYR A 48 -26.78 -13.63 -13.07
CA TYR A 48 -27.32 -12.31 -13.43
C TYR A 48 -26.39 -11.59 -14.39
N ARG A 49 -26.98 -10.85 -15.33
CA ARG A 49 -26.25 -10.01 -16.28
C ARG A 49 -26.93 -8.66 -16.37
N LEU A 50 -26.21 -7.60 -16.05
CA LEU A 50 -26.70 -6.22 -16.07
C LEU A 50 -25.72 -5.38 -16.89
N PHE A 51 -26.09 -5.07 -18.13
CA PHE A 51 -25.28 -4.23 -19.02
C PHE A 51 -25.93 -2.88 -19.19
N SER A 52 -25.12 -1.82 -19.10
CA SER A 52 -25.57 -0.44 -19.26
C SER A 52 -25.35 0.08 -20.68
N ASN A 53 -24.93 -0.78 -21.61
CA ASN A 53 -24.82 -0.45 -23.02
C ASN A 53 -25.12 -1.65 -23.93
N ALA A 54 -25.55 -1.37 -25.17
CA ALA A 54 -25.93 -2.39 -26.14
C ALA A 54 -24.77 -3.33 -26.53
N GLY A 55 -23.54 -2.81 -26.54
CA GLY A 55 -22.34 -3.59 -26.89
C GLY A 55 -21.83 -4.53 -25.80
N LEU A 56 -22.48 -4.58 -24.63
CA LEU A 56 -22.05 -5.40 -23.49
C LEU A 56 -20.59 -5.09 -23.07
N THR A 57 -20.15 -3.85 -23.27
CA THR A 57 -18.80 -3.39 -22.92
C THR A 57 -18.74 -2.67 -21.57
N ALA A 58 -19.89 -2.34 -21.00
CA ALA A 58 -20.04 -1.80 -19.65
C ALA A 58 -21.17 -2.53 -18.93
N GLY A 59 -20.91 -2.95 -17.69
CA GLY A 59 -21.87 -3.71 -16.89
C GLY A 59 -21.23 -4.64 -15.88
N VAL A 60 -22.07 -5.45 -15.25
CA VAL A 60 -21.70 -6.44 -14.25
C VAL A 60 -22.36 -7.79 -14.54
N THR A 61 -21.72 -8.87 -14.12
CA THR A 61 -22.25 -10.24 -14.16
C THR A 61 -22.07 -10.90 -12.80
N LEU A 62 -23.07 -11.63 -12.33
CA LEU A 62 -22.96 -12.55 -11.20
C LEU A 62 -23.10 -13.96 -11.79
N ALA A 63 -22.02 -14.74 -11.81
CA ALA A 63 -22.08 -16.09 -12.35
C ALA A 63 -22.95 -17.01 -11.47
N ALA A 64 -23.39 -18.14 -12.02
CA ALA A 64 -24.08 -19.18 -11.25
C ALA A 64 -23.24 -19.59 -10.03
N GLY A 65 -23.83 -19.49 -8.83
CA GLY A 65 -23.17 -19.81 -7.56
C GLY A 65 -22.14 -18.77 -7.06
N ALA A 66 -21.94 -17.64 -7.76
CA ALA A 66 -21.01 -16.61 -7.31
C ALA A 66 -21.59 -15.75 -6.18
N GLY A 67 -20.72 -15.24 -5.30
CA GLY A 67 -21.07 -14.35 -4.18
C GLY A 67 -20.76 -12.87 -4.41
N ALA A 68 -20.17 -12.51 -5.56
CA ALA A 68 -19.76 -11.13 -5.87
C ALA A 68 -19.89 -10.82 -7.36
N TRP A 69 -20.13 -9.55 -7.68
CA TRP A 69 -20.22 -9.05 -9.06
C TRP A 69 -18.85 -9.07 -9.76
N ALA A 70 -18.83 -9.54 -10.99
CA ALA A 70 -17.73 -9.35 -11.93
C ALA A 70 -18.05 -8.17 -12.85
N SER A 71 -17.36 -7.05 -12.66
CA SER A 71 -17.47 -5.86 -13.54
C SER A 71 -16.69 -6.06 -14.84
N VAL A 72 -17.21 -5.57 -15.96
CA VAL A 72 -16.48 -5.61 -17.24
C VAL A 72 -15.19 -4.79 -17.13
N SER A 73 -14.05 -5.47 -17.23
CA SER A 73 -12.71 -4.86 -17.14
C SER A 73 -11.73 -5.53 -18.11
N ASP A 74 -12.03 -5.48 -19.40
CA ASP A 74 -11.20 -6.06 -20.47
C ASP A 74 -10.37 -4.96 -21.15
N ARG A 75 -9.06 -5.18 -21.32
CA ARG A 75 -8.16 -4.24 -22.03
C ARG A 75 -8.64 -3.94 -23.45
N ARG A 76 -9.28 -4.89 -24.13
CA ARG A 76 -9.84 -4.71 -25.49
C ARG A 76 -11.08 -3.82 -25.51
N LYS A 77 -11.67 -3.56 -24.35
CA LYS A 77 -12.85 -2.69 -24.17
C LYS A 77 -12.50 -1.36 -23.52
N LYS A 78 -11.20 -1.09 -23.31
CA LYS A 78 -10.66 0.14 -22.73
C LYS A 78 -9.64 0.74 -23.69
N GLU A 79 -9.51 2.04 -23.67
CA GLU A 79 -8.61 2.80 -24.54
C GLU A 79 -8.06 4.02 -23.79
N ASN A 80 -7.19 4.79 -24.45
CA ASN A 80 -6.61 6.01 -23.90
C ASN A 80 -5.82 5.81 -22.59
N PHE A 81 -5.10 4.70 -22.49
CA PHE A 81 -4.26 4.39 -21.34
C PHE A 81 -3.16 5.44 -21.17
N LYS A 82 -3.02 5.95 -19.93
CA LYS A 82 -1.97 6.89 -19.54
C LYS A 82 -1.20 6.33 -18.36
N SER A 83 0.12 6.48 -18.39
CA SER A 83 0.96 6.20 -17.23
C SER A 83 0.65 7.22 -16.13
N LEU A 84 0.70 6.77 -14.87
CA LEU A 84 0.47 7.59 -13.70
C LEU A 84 1.79 7.78 -12.94
N ILE A 85 1.96 8.95 -12.33
CA ILE A 85 3.11 9.23 -11.48
C ILE A 85 2.81 8.65 -10.11
N ILE A 86 3.45 7.52 -9.80
CA ILE A 86 3.16 6.66 -8.66
C ILE A 86 3.28 7.41 -7.32
N GLU A 87 4.31 8.24 -7.15
CA GLU A 87 4.52 9.03 -5.91
C GLU A 87 3.46 10.12 -5.71
N GLU A 88 2.89 10.69 -6.78
CA GLU A 88 1.81 11.68 -6.65
C GLU A 88 0.53 11.05 -6.08
N ILE A 89 0.29 9.76 -6.37
CA ILE A 89 -0.85 9.02 -5.82
C ILE A 89 -0.70 8.88 -4.30
N LEU A 90 0.49 8.54 -3.80
CA LEU A 90 0.71 8.44 -2.35
C LEU A 90 0.52 9.78 -1.65
N LEU A 91 0.99 10.88 -2.25
CA LEU A 91 0.82 12.20 -1.66
C LEU A 91 -0.67 12.59 -1.58
N LYS A 92 -1.45 12.27 -2.61
CA LYS A 92 -2.91 12.49 -2.64
C LYS A 92 -3.62 11.66 -1.58
N ILE A 93 -3.30 10.37 -1.47
CA ILE A 93 -3.90 9.47 -0.47
C ILE A 93 -3.55 9.91 0.95
N LYS A 94 -2.28 10.28 1.20
CA LYS A 94 -1.84 10.76 2.52
C LYS A 94 -2.67 11.93 3.04
N ASN A 95 -3.08 12.83 2.14
CA ASN A 95 -3.85 14.03 2.50
C ASN A 95 -5.37 13.82 2.44
N MET A 96 -5.84 12.66 2.01
CA MET A 96 -7.26 12.36 1.89
C MET A 96 -7.80 11.82 3.22
N PRO A 97 -8.79 12.49 3.84
CA PRO A 97 -9.41 11.98 5.05
C PRO A 97 -10.05 10.60 4.83
N VAL A 98 -9.84 9.70 5.78
CA VAL A 98 -10.58 8.45 5.90
C VAL A 98 -11.21 8.45 7.28
N THR A 99 -12.54 8.38 7.32
CA THR A 99 -13.31 8.47 8.56
C THR A 99 -14.26 7.30 8.69
N GLU A 100 -14.71 7.06 9.91
CA GLU A 100 -15.82 6.17 10.20
C GLU A 100 -17.14 6.96 10.03
N TRP A 101 -18.15 6.33 9.43
CA TRP A 101 -19.45 6.97 9.17
C TRP A 101 -20.57 5.93 9.05
N ASN A 102 -21.82 6.39 9.21
CA ASN A 102 -23.03 5.63 8.91
C ASN A 102 -23.92 6.42 7.94
N TYR A 103 -24.74 5.75 7.12
CA TYR A 103 -25.74 6.47 6.34
C TYR A 103 -26.80 7.05 7.28
N LYS A 104 -27.35 8.22 6.94
CA LYS A 104 -28.42 8.88 7.72
C LYS A 104 -29.67 8.01 7.90
N SER A 105 -29.90 7.08 6.99
CA SER A 105 -31.02 6.14 7.02
C SER A 105 -30.73 4.83 7.74
N GLN A 106 -29.50 4.64 8.24
CA GLN A 106 -29.09 3.44 8.96
C GLN A 106 -29.16 3.65 10.47
N ASP A 107 -29.31 2.54 11.19
CA ASP A 107 -29.12 2.51 12.63
C ASP A 107 -27.67 2.85 12.99
N ILE A 108 -27.48 3.58 14.09
CA ILE A 108 -26.19 4.12 14.54
C ILE A 108 -25.12 3.04 14.80
N THR A 109 -25.52 1.79 14.99
CA THR A 109 -24.61 0.65 15.18
C THR A 109 -24.02 0.12 13.86
N ASN A 110 -24.44 0.64 12.71
CA ASN A 110 -23.88 0.26 11.40
C ASN A 110 -22.76 1.23 11.02
N HIS A 111 -21.52 0.75 11.07
CA HIS A 111 -20.34 1.56 10.81
C HIS A 111 -19.68 1.16 9.50
N HIS A 112 -19.30 2.16 8.70
CA HIS A 112 -18.50 2.03 7.48
C HIS A 112 -17.22 2.85 7.64
N ILE A 113 -16.17 2.46 6.93
CA ILE A 113 -14.91 3.20 6.90
C ILE A 113 -14.58 3.50 5.46
N GLY A 114 -14.31 4.77 5.17
CA GLY A 114 -13.89 5.19 3.84
C GLY A 114 -13.75 6.70 3.71
N PRO A 115 -13.18 7.18 2.59
CA PRO A 115 -13.18 8.59 2.26
C PRO A 115 -14.58 9.05 1.86
N MET A 116 -14.83 10.36 1.97
CA MET A 116 -15.99 10.97 1.36
C MET A 116 -15.76 11.18 -0.15
N ALA A 117 -16.83 11.14 -0.94
CA ALA A 117 -16.75 11.29 -2.40
C ALA A 117 -16.15 12.64 -2.82
N GLN A 118 -16.45 13.70 -2.07
CA GLN A 118 -15.93 15.04 -2.29
C GLN A 118 -14.40 15.08 -2.21
N ASP A 119 -13.83 14.46 -1.16
CA ASP A 119 -12.37 14.43 -0.95
C ASP A 119 -11.67 13.59 -2.01
N PHE A 120 -12.24 12.41 -2.33
CA PHE A 120 -11.73 11.55 -3.39
C PHE A 120 -11.75 12.26 -4.75
N TYR A 121 -12.87 12.91 -5.07
CA TYR A 121 -13.01 13.68 -6.31
C TYR A 121 -12.05 14.88 -6.35
N ALA A 122 -11.90 15.63 -5.25
CA ALA A 122 -10.95 16.75 -5.18
C ALA A 122 -9.50 16.31 -5.41
N ALA A 123 -9.11 15.14 -4.89
CA ALA A 123 -7.76 14.59 -5.01
C ALA A 123 -7.45 14.03 -6.41
N PHE A 124 -8.37 13.24 -6.99
CA PHE A 124 -8.10 12.50 -8.22
C PHE A 124 -8.75 13.07 -9.47
N LYS A 125 -9.84 13.82 -9.32
CA LYS A 125 -10.60 14.44 -10.43
C LYS A 125 -10.91 13.45 -11.56
N LEU A 126 -11.16 12.19 -11.22
CA LEU A 126 -11.55 11.18 -12.19
C LEU A 126 -12.89 11.62 -12.80
N SER A 127 -12.96 11.61 -14.14
CA SER A 127 -14.17 11.98 -14.87
C SER A 127 -15.01 10.73 -15.15
N GLY A 128 -16.33 10.89 -15.27
CA GLY A 128 -17.24 9.80 -15.61
C GLY A 128 -18.35 9.64 -14.57
N PHE A 129 -18.57 8.41 -14.10
CA PHE A 129 -19.66 8.06 -13.19
C PHE A 129 -19.36 8.35 -11.71
N GLY A 130 -18.08 8.46 -11.35
CA GLY A 130 -17.65 9.03 -10.08
C GLY A 130 -17.70 10.55 -10.13
N ASN A 131 -18.21 11.18 -9.08
CA ASN A 131 -18.26 12.63 -8.92
C ASN A 131 -18.12 13.02 -7.44
N ASP A 132 -18.36 14.27 -7.10
CA ASP A 132 -18.26 14.77 -5.73
C ASP A 132 -19.31 14.17 -4.75
N THR A 133 -20.25 13.36 -5.24
CA THR A 133 -21.25 12.65 -4.43
C THR A 133 -21.20 11.13 -4.56
N THR A 134 -20.41 10.59 -5.49
CA THR A 134 -20.31 9.14 -5.76
C THR A 134 -18.88 8.68 -5.95
N ILE A 135 -18.54 7.53 -5.34
CA ILE A 135 -17.30 6.80 -5.61
C ILE A 135 -17.68 5.50 -6.30
N THR A 136 -17.08 5.20 -7.45
CA THR A 136 -17.23 3.87 -8.04
C THR A 136 -16.23 2.91 -7.37
N THR A 137 -16.66 1.67 -7.12
CA THR A 137 -15.79 0.66 -6.52
C THR A 137 -14.53 0.42 -7.37
N SER A 138 -14.68 0.41 -8.70
CA SER A 138 -13.54 0.22 -9.61
C SER A 138 -12.51 1.34 -9.54
N ASP A 139 -12.93 2.60 -9.31
CA ASP A 139 -12.01 3.73 -9.26
C ASP A 139 -11.19 3.71 -7.97
N ILE A 140 -11.84 3.50 -6.82
CA ILE A 140 -11.14 3.43 -5.53
C ILE A 140 -10.24 2.19 -5.44
N ASP A 141 -10.66 1.05 -5.98
CA ASP A 141 -9.82 -0.15 -6.07
C ASP A 141 -8.57 0.09 -6.94
N GLY A 142 -8.73 0.80 -8.06
CA GLY A 142 -7.63 1.17 -8.94
C GLY A 142 -6.61 2.08 -8.25
N VAL A 143 -7.09 3.10 -7.54
CA VAL A 143 -6.25 4.00 -6.73
C VAL A 143 -5.51 3.22 -5.64
N ASN A 144 -6.21 2.34 -4.91
CA ASN A 144 -5.62 1.51 -3.87
C ASN A 144 -4.53 0.58 -4.42
N MET A 145 -4.75 -0.04 -5.58
CA MET A 145 -3.76 -0.92 -6.21
C MET A 145 -2.47 -0.17 -6.56
N ILE A 146 -2.58 1.03 -7.13
CA ILE A 146 -1.41 1.85 -7.47
C ILE A 146 -0.71 2.34 -6.21
N ALA A 147 -1.45 2.66 -5.15
CA ALA A 147 -0.88 3.02 -3.86
C ALA A 147 -0.03 1.87 -3.27
N ILE A 148 -0.52 0.63 -3.35
CA ILE A 148 0.23 -0.55 -2.90
C ILE A 148 1.51 -0.72 -3.71
N GLN A 149 1.45 -0.58 -5.03
CA GLN A 149 2.64 -0.62 -5.89
C GLN A 149 3.66 0.47 -5.52
N ALA A 150 3.17 1.69 -5.24
CA ALA A 150 3.99 2.80 -4.79
C ALA A 150 4.72 2.49 -3.47
N LEU A 151 3.99 1.94 -2.50
CA LEU A 151 4.54 1.57 -1.20
C LEU A 151 5.61 0.47 -1.35
N GLU A 152 5.42 -0.50 -2.25
CA GLU A 152 6.42 -1.54 -2.51
C GLU A 152 7.72 -0.96 -3.10
N VAL A 153 7.60 -0.02 -4.05
CA VAL A 153 8.76 0.68 -4.62
C VAL A 153 9.52 1.45 -3.53
N ARG A 154 8.82 2.25 -2.73
CA ARG A 154 9.43 3.04 -1.65
C ARG A 154 10.05 2.16 -0.58
N THR A 155 9.38 1.06 -0.20
CA THR A 155 9.90 0.10 0.77
C THR A 155 11.18 -0.57 0.29
N THR A 156 11.23 -0.95 -0.99
CA THR A 156 12.44 -1.51 -1.61
C THR A 156 13.59 -0.51 -1.62
N GLN A 157 13.34 0.74 -2.01
CA GLN A 157 14.35 1.80 -2.00
C GLN A 157 14.90 2.07 -0.59
N LEU A 158 14.02 2.12 0.41
CA LEU A 158 14.42 2.29 1.81
C LEU A 158 15.31 1.15 2.31
N LYS A 159 14.99 -0.10 1.97
CA LYS A 159 15.81 -1.27 2.32
C LYS A 159 17.20 -1.21 1.66
N LEU A 160 17.28 -0.80 0.40
CA LEU A 160 18.56 -0.63 -0.29
C LEU A 160 19.42 0.45 0.37
N ALA A 161 18.83 1.62 0.66
CA ALA A 161 19.52 2.71 1.34
C ALA A 161 19.99 2.31 2.75
N GLN A 162 19.18 1.54 3.48
CA GLN A 162 19.53 1.01 4.80
C GLN A 162 20.72 0.05 4.71
N ASN A 163 20.72 -0.87 3.74
CA ASN A 163 21.83 -1.80 3.53
C ASN A 163 23.13 -1.07 3.18
N GLU A 164 23.06 -0.05 2.31
CA GLU A 164 24.21 0.78 1.98
C GLU A 164 24.75 1.50 3.22
N LEU A 165 23.86 2.03 4.07
CA LEU A 165 24.26 2.69 5.32
C LEU A 165 24.93 1.71 6.30
N ILE A 166 24.44 0.48 6.40
CA ILE A 166 25.05 -0.58 7.21
C ILE A 166 26.46 -0.89 6.69
N THR A 167 26.64 -1.07 5.38
CA THR A 167 27.96 -1.30 4.78
C THR A 167 28.93 -0.16 5.08
N LYS A 168 28.51 1.10 4.86
CA LYS A 168 29.33 2.27 5.16
C LYS A 168 29.69 2.37 6.64
N THR A 169 28.78 1.99 7.53
CA THR A 169 29.04 1.99 8.98
C THR A 169 30.12 0.97 9.33
N ASN A 170 30.02 -0.25 8.81
CA ASN A 170 31.03 -1.30 9.03
C ASN A 170 32.41 -0.89 8.49
N ASP A 171 32.46 -0.25 7.33
CA ASP A 171 33.73 0.23 6.75
C ASP A 171 34.32 1.39 7.56
N LEU A 172 33.49 2.29 8.09
CA LEU A 172 33.93 3.34 9.02
C LEU A 172 34.50 2.77 10.32
N GLU A 173 33.91 1.70 10.87
CA GLU A 173 34.43 1.02 12.05
C GLU A 173 35.80 0.38 11.78
N LYS A 174 35.99 -0.27 10.63
CA LYS A 174 37.29 -0.81 10.22
C LYS A 174 38.34 0.28 10.07
N LEU A 175 38.00 1.37 9.37
CA LEU A 175 38.94 2.47 9.17
C LEU A 175 39.32 3.14 10.50
N ARG A 176 38.37 3.28 11.43
CA ARG A 176 38.67 3.75 12.79
C ARG A 176 39.66 2.84 13.51
N ALA A 177 39.48 1.52 13.40
CA ALA A 177 40.41 0.56 13.99
C ALA A 177 41.82 0.65 13.37
N GLU A 178 41.92 0.78 12.05
CA GLU A 178 43.20 0.98 11.35
C GLU A 178 43.89 2.29 11.76
N VAL A 179 43.15 3.39 11.86
CA VAL A 179 43.67 4.68 12.33
C VAL A 179 44.22 4.57 13.76
N GLU A 180 43.51 3.88 14.66
CA GLU A 180 44.00 3.65 16.02
C GLU A 180 45.24 2.75 16.04
N ASN A 181 45.34 1.76 15.15
CA ASN A 181 46.55 0.95 15.01
C ASN A 181 47.74 1.79 14.52
N PHE A 182 47.56 2.60 13.47
CA PHE A 182 48.62 3.48 12.97
C PHE A 182 49.05 4.53 13.99
N LYS A 183 48.14 5.05 14.81
CA LYS A 183 48.51 5.95 15.92
C LYS A 183 49.43 5.26 16.93
N LYS A 184 49.16 4.00 17.27
CA LYS A 184 50.01 3.20 18.17
C LYS A 184 51.39 2.96 17.56
N GLU A 185 51.45 2.48 16.32
CA GLU A 185 52.72 2.25 15.60
C GLU A 185 53.54 3.54 15.50
N ASN A 186 52.92 4.67 15.19
CA ASN A 186 53.60 5.96 15.13
C ASN A 186 54.15 6.41 16.49
N ALA A 187 53.42 6.15 17.59
CA ALA A 187 53.92 6.42 18.93
C ALA A 187 55.14 5.55 19.27
N GLU A 188 55.13 4.27 18.87
CA GLU A 188 56.27 3.39 19.03
C GLU A 188 57.48 3.82 18.19
N PHE A 189 57.27 4.23 16.94
CA PHE A 189 58.33 4.76 16.08
C PHE A 189 58.95 6.03 16.67
N LYS A 190 58.13 6.97 17.16
CA LYS A 190 58.63 8.17 17.85
C LYS A 190 59.49 7.82 19.06
N ASN A 191 59.07 6.84 19.86
CA ASN A 191 59.85 6.37 21.00
C ASN A 191 61.18 5.73 20.59
N LYS A 192 61.19 4.92 19.52
CA LYS A 192 62.43 4.34 18.96
C LYS A 192 63.37 5.43 18.44
N LEU A 193 62.84 6.44 17.76
CA LEU A 193 63.61 7.57 17.25
C LEU A 193 64.28 8.34 18.39
N MET A 194 63.54 8.68 19.45
CA MET A 194 64.10 9.35 20.63
C MET A 194 65.24 8.54 21.27
N LYS A 195 65.09 7.21 21.38
CA LYS A 195 66.16 6.34 21.91
C LYS A 195 67.41 6.36 21.03
N LEU A 196 67.23 6.36 19.70
CA LEU A 196 68.34 6.43 18.75
C LEU A 196 69.06 7.78 18.82
N GLU A 197 68.30 8.88 18.88
CA GLU A 197 68.82 10.23 19.04
C GLU A 197 69.65 10.36 20.32
N ASN A 198 69.15 9.86 21.45
CA ASN A 198 69.88 9.85 22.72
C ASN A 198 71.18 9.04 22.64
N ALA A 199 71.14 7.85 22.03
CA ALA A 199 72.34 7.03 21.84
C ALA A 199 73.39 7.71 20.94
N LEU A 200 72.94 8.44 19.91
CA LEU A 200 73.83 9.20 19.03
C LEU A 200 74.52 10.35 19.77
N ILE A 201 73.79 11.04 20.65
CA ILE A 201 74.32 12.10 21.51
C ILE A 201 75.40 11.53 22.45
N GLU A 202 75.16 10.37 23.07
CA GLU A 202 76.15 9.70 23.93
C GLU A 202 77.44 9.31 23.18
N ILE A 203 77.32 8.90 21.91
CA ILE A 203 78.48 8.56 21.08
C ILE A 203 79.26 9.82 20.64
N GLN A 204 78.57 10.94 20.40
CA GLN A 204 79.17 12.20 19.97
C GLN A 204 79.77 13.03 21.13
N GLN A 205 79.43 12.75 22.39
CA GLN A 205 80.14 13.35 23.52
C GLN A 205 81.57 12.76 23.60
N PRO A 206 82.63 13.58 23.52
CA PRO A 206 83.99 13.07 23.63
C PRO A 206 84.17 12.42 25.00
N LYS A 207 84.89 11.28 25.05
CA LYS A 207 85.41 10.68 26.29
C LYS A 207 86.37 11.66 27.00
N MET A 208 85.86 12.74 27.59
CA MET A 208 86.61 13.57 28.53
C MET A 208 86.50 12.96 29.93
N SER A 209 87.20 11.85 30.15
CA SER A 209 87.77 11.47 31.45
C SER A 209 88.55 10.16 31.30
N ALA A 210 89.63 10.23 30.52
CA ALA A 210 90.70 9.25 30.57
C ALA A 210 92.04 9.97 30.45
N ALA A 211 92.27 10.99 31.27
CA ALA A 211 93.60 11.52 31.55
C ALA A 211 93.52 12.53 32.71
N ILE A 212 94.59 12.58 33.52
CA ILE A 212 94.81 13.34 34.75
C ILE A 212 94.33 12.53 35.97
N GLY A 213 95.17 11.66 36.53
CA GLY A 213 96.48 12.00 37.11
C GLY A 213 96.27 12.14 38.62
N ASN A 214 96.46 11.05 39.38
CA ASN A 214 97.71 10.81 40.06
C ASN A 214 98.20 12.05 40.83
N ASN A 215 97.81 12.20 42.11
CA ASN A 215 98.75 12.54 43.17
C ASN A 215 98.07 12.63 44.55
N LYS A 216 98.64 11.83 45.46
CA LYS A 216 98.80 12.00 46.92
C LYS A 216 97.56 11.95 47.81
#